data_AF-G4RE20-F1
#
_entry.id   AF-G4RE20-F1
#
_cell.length_a   1.000
_cell.length_b   1.000
_cell.length_c   1.000
_cell.angle_alpha   90.00
_cell.angle_beta   90.00
_cell.angle_gamma   90.00
#
_symmetry.space_group_name_H-M   'P 1'
#
loop_
_entity.id
_entity.type
_entity.pdbx_description
1 polymer ?
#
loop_
_entity_poly.entity_id
_entity_poly.type
_entity_poly.pdbx_seq_one_letter_code
_entity_poly.pdbx_strand_id
1 'polypeptide(L)' 'MPVAAQEVCWDNSAIQAALAEGRIQPVAAVLSREGIDPSTEVLSVKVCEQGGALVYVLAVLETSGQARNLTLNAQ' A
#
# COMPACT_ATOMS: atom_id res chain seq x y z
N MET A 1 -23.11 -5.92 -17.76
CA MET A 1 -21.71 -6.32 -18.01
C MET A 1 -21.04 -6.47 -16.65
N PRO A 2 -20.53 -7.65 -16.26
CA PRO A 2 -19.84 -7.77 -14.99
C PRO A 2 -18.45 -7.17 -15.17
N VAL A 3 -18.18 -6.05 -14.52
CA VAL A 3 -16.81 -5.58 -14.34
C VAL A 3 -16.11 -6.63 -13.50
N ALA A 4 -15.26 -7.43 -14.13
CA ALA A 4 -14.22 -8.13 -13.39
C ALA A 4 -13.49 -7.03 -12.61
N ALA A 5 -13.50 -7.11 -11.27
CA ALA A 5 -12.69 -6.25 -10.44
C ALA A 5 -11.23 -6.58 -10.78
N GLN A 6 -10.73 -5.98 -11.85
CA GLN A 6 -9.32 -5.98 -12.18
C GLN A 6 -8.69 -5.19 -11.06
N GLU A 7 -7.80 -5.84 -10.33
CA GLU A 7 -6.99 -5.18 -9.33
C GLU A 7 -6.12 -4.17 -10.09
N VAL A 8 -6.62 -2.94 -10.23
CA VAL A 8 -5.91 -1.89 -10.96
C VAL A 8 -4.83 -1.39 -10.03
N CYS A 9 -3.61 -1.89 -10.20
CA CYS A 9 -2.47 -1.31 -9.54
C CYS A 9 -2.19 0.07 -10.14
N TRP A 10 -2.21 1.08 -9.29
CA TRP A 10 -1.98 2.47 -9.65
C TRP A 10 -0.49 2.68 -10.00
N ASP A 11 -0.25 3.49 -11.02
CA ASP A 11 1.08 3.95 -11.37
C ASP A 11 1.60 4.97 -10.35
N ASN A 12 2.92 5.18 -10.32
CA ASN A 12 3.56 6.09 -9.37
C ASN A 12 2.97 7.51 -9.42
N SER A 13 2.62 8.01 -10.61
CA SER A 13 1.99 9.32 -10.78
C SER A 13 0.61 9.41 -10.12
N ALA A 14 -0.22 8.38 -10.26
CA ALA A 14 -1.54 8.34 -9.62
C ALA A 14 -1.42 8.24 -8.10
N ILE A 15 -0.45 7.46 -7.60
CA ILE A 15 -0.14 7.36 -6.16
C ILE A 15 0.28 8.73 -5.62
N GLN A 16 1.20 9.42 -6.30
CA GLN A 16 1.65 10.75 -5.91
C GLN A 16 0.51 11.78 -5.92
N ALA A 17 -0.36 11.73 -6.92
CA ALA A 17 -1.54 12.58 -6.99
C ALA A 17 -2.49 12.32 -5.80
N ALA A 18 -2.84 11.07 -5.51
CA ALA A 18 -3.70 10.75 -4.37
C ALA A 18 -3.06 11.11 -3.02
N LEU A 19 -1.74 10.98 -2.86
CA LEU A 19 -1.05 11.47 -1.66
C LEU A 19 -1.15 12.98 -1.54
N ALA A 20 -0.93 13.71 -2.64
CA ALA A 20 -1.03 15.17 -2.67
C ALA A 20 -2.47 15.66 -2.43
N GLU A 21 -3.46 14.92 -2.91
CA GLU A 21 -4.88 15.18 -2.70
C GLU A 21 -5.37 14.78 -1.30
N GLY A 22 -4.56 14.03 -0.53
CA GLY A 22 -4.99 13.44 0.75
C GLY A 22 -6.03 12.33 0.58
N ARG A 23 -6.14 11.77 -0.63
CA ARG A 23 -7.04 10.65 -0.97
C ARG A 23 -6.51 9.32 -0.43
N ILE A 24 -5.18 9.21 -0.26
CA ILE A 24 -4.51 8.10 0.42
C ILE A 24 -3.53 8.61 1.48
N GLN A 25 -3.33 7.81 2.52
CA GLN A 25 -2.38 8.06 3.60
C GLN A 25 -0.96 7.69 3.18
N PRO A 26 0.06 8.43 3.65
CA PRO A 26 1.44 8.04 3.41
C PRO A 26 1.73 6.68 4.05
N VAL A 27 2.54 5.85 3.37
CA VAL A 27 2.91 4.50 3.82
C VAL A 27 3.34 4.47 5.29
N ALA A 28 4.15 5.45 5.73
CA ALA A 28 4.59 5.55 7.12
C ALA A 28 3.43 5.68 8.12
N ALA A 29 2.38 6.43 7.76
CA ALA A 29 1.19 6.58 8.60
C ALA A 29 0.38 5.27 8.63
N VAL A 30 0.22 4.61 7.47
CA VAL A 30 -0.47 3.32 7.39
C VAL A 30 0.25 2.25 8.22
N LEU A 31 1.57 2.14 8.08
CA LEU A 31 2.40 1.23 8.88
C LEU A 31 2.28 1.52 10.37
N SER A 32 2.36 2.79 10.77
CA SER A 32 2.23 3.20 12.18
C SER A 32 0.85 2.87 12.76
N ARG A 33 -0.21 3.01 11.96
CA ARG A 33 -1.60 2.66 12.36
C ARG A 33 -1.77 1.16 12.57
N GLU A 34 -1.11 0.36 11.74
CA GLU A 34 -1.12 -1.11 11.85
C GLU A 34 -0.17 -1.64 12.93
N GLY A 35 0.55 -0.76 13.63
CA GLY A 35 1.52 -1.13 14.66
C GLY A 35 2.79 -1.78 14.11
N ILE A 36 3.10 -1.53 12.83
CA ILE A 36 4.31 -2.03 12.19
C ILE A 36 5.45 -1.09 12.54
N ASP A 37 6.55 -1.67 13.02
CA ASP A 37 7.72 -0.93 13.43
C ASP A 37 8.27 -0.12 12.24
N PRO A 38 8.49 1.21 12.38
CA PRO A 38 9.06 2.03 11.31
C PRO A 38 10.49 1.64 10.93
N SER A 39 11.18 0.83 11.75
CA SER A 39 12.47 0.21 11.40
C SER A 39 12.35 -0.95 10.42
N THR A 40 11.13 -1.41 10.14
CA THR A 40 10.86 -2.43 9.12
C THR A 40 11.25 -1.88 7.73
N GLU A 41 12.15 -2.59 7.06
CA GLU A 41 12.63 -2.15 5.75
C GLU A 41 11.58 -2.44 4.67
N VAL A 42 11.09 -1.40 4.01
CA VAL A 42 10.12 -1.52 2.92
C VAL A 42 10.88 -1.68 1.60
N LEU A 43 10.88 -2.89 1.07
CA LEU A 43 11.53 -3.25 -0.19
C LEU A 43 10.75 -2.76 -1.41
N SER A 44 9.42 -2.77 -1.35
CA SER A 44 8.57 -2.34 -2.45
C SER A 44 7.25 -1.79 -1.95
N VAL A 45 6.76 -0.74 -2.62
CA VAL A 45 5.47 -0.12 -2.36
C VAL A 45 4.67 -0.15 -3.65
N LYS A 46 3.48 -0.75 -3.60
CA LYS A 46 2.49 -0.66 -4.67
C LYS A 46 1.15 -0.25 -4.07
N VAL A 47 0.34 0.45 -4.85
CA VAL A 47 -1.06 0.71 -4.49
C VAL A 47 -1.91 0.01 -5.53
N CYS A 48 -2.88 -0.76 -5.10
CA CYS A 48 -3.83 -1.39 -6.00
C CYS A 48 -5.25 -1.11 -5.55
N GLU A 49 -6.16 -0.97 -6.50
CA GLU A 49 -7.57 -0.83 -6.23
C GLU A 49 -8.21 -2.22 -6.20
N GLN A 50 -8.70 -2.63 -5.04
CA GLN A 50 -9.41 -3.89 -4.86
C GLN A 50 -10.88 -3.59 -4.51
N GLY A 51 -11.80 -3.92 -5.42
CA GLY A 51 -13.24 -3.78 -5.16
C GLY A 51 -13.69 -2.34 -4.87
N GLY A 52 -12.98 -1.33 -5.38
CA GLY A 52 -13.25 0.08 -5.15
C GLY A 52 -12.57 0.68 -3.90
N ALA A 53 -11.74 -0.10 -3.20
CA ALA A 53 -10.90 0.40 -2.12
C ALA A 53 -9.43 0.39 -2.53
N LEU A 54 -8.70 1.43 -2.12
CA LEU A 54 -7.26 1.51 -2.34
C LEU A 54 -6.52 0.76 -1.25
N VAL A 55 -5.65 -0.17 -1.65
CA VAL A 55 -4.79 -0.95 -0.75
C VAL A 55 -3.33 -0.75 -1.09
N TYR A 56 -2.49 -0.59 -0.08
CA TYR A 56 -1.04 -0.66 -0.18
C TYR A 56 -0.58 -2.11 -0.13
N VAL A 57 0.05 -2.58 -1.21
CA VAL A 57 0.79 -3.83 -1.25
C VAL A 57 2.26 -3.51 -1.01
N LEU A 58 2.72 -3.76 0.22
CA LEU A 58 4.05 -3.45 0.70
C LEU A 58 4.85 -4.76 0.81
N ALA A 59 6.00 -4.84 0.14
CA ALA A 59 6.96 -5.88 0.44
C ALA A 59 7.88 -5.36 1.54
N VAL A 60 7.86 -6.01 2.70
CA VAL A 60 8.71 -5.64 3.83
C VAL A 60 9.68 -6.75 4.18
N LEU A 61 10.85 -6.38 4.68
CA LEU A 61 11.85 -7.28 5.23
C LEU A 61 11.84 -7.16 6.76
N GLU A 62 11.48 -8.25 7.42
CA GLU A 62 11.53 -8.33 8.88
C GLU A 62 12.98 -8.45 9.37
N THR A 63 13.22 -8.08 10.63
CA THR A 63 14.53 -8.22 11.29
C THR A 63 15.01 -9.68 11.38
N SER A 64 14.10 -10.64 11.22
CA SER A 64 14.41 -12.07 11.08
C SER A 64 15.05 -12.43 9.74
N GLY A 65 15.09 -11.50 8.78
CA GLY A 65 15.52 -11.73 7.40
C GLY A 65 14.42 -12.28 6.49
N GLN A 66 13.17 -12.35 6.96
CA GLN A 66 12.05 -12.85 6.17
C GLN A 66 11.36 -11.71 5.43
N ALA A 67 11.21 -11.86 4.12
CA ALA A 67 10.41 -10.95 3.31
C ALA A 67 8.93 -11.37 3.39
N ARG A 68 8.05 -10.42 3.71
CA ARG A 68 6.60 -10.63 3.71
C ARG A 68 5.88 -9.51 2.98
N ASN A 69 4.80 -9.87 2.30
CA ASN A 69 3.93 -8.89 1.67
C ASN A 69 2.80 -8.54 2.63
N LEU A 70 2.60 -7.25 2.85
CA LEU A 70 1.52 -6.69 3.65
C LEU A 70 0.55 -6.00 2.70
N THR A 71 -0.73 -6.27 2.88
CA THR A 71 -1.80 -5.57 2.15
C THR A 71 -2.58 -4.76 3.15
N LEU A 72 -2.38 -3.45 3.15
CA LEU A 72 -2.94 -2.52 4.13
C LEU A 72 -3.90 -1.55 3.44
N ASN A 73 -4.92 -1.06 4.15
CA ASN A 73 -5.80 -0.05 3.56
C ASN A 73 -5.05 1.28 3.39
N ALA A 74 -5.15 1.88 2.20
CA ALA A 74 -4.48 3.14 1.88
C ALA A 74 -5.25 4.39 2.36
N GLN A 75 -6.44 4.24 2.95
CA GLN A 75 -7.33 5.35 3.35
C GLN A 75 -7.34 5.59 4.86
#